data_AF-A0A2V7H874-F1
#
_entry.id   AF-A0A2V7H874-F1
#
_cell.length_a   1.000
_cell.length_b   1.000
_cell.length_c   1.000
_cell.angle_alpha   90.00
_cell.angle_beta   90.00
_cell.angle_gamma   90.00
#
_symmetry.space_group_name_H-M   'P 1'
#
loop_
_entity.id
_entity.type
_entity.pdbx_description
1 polymer ?
#
loop_
_entity_poly.entity_id
_entity_poly.type
_entity_poly.pdbx_seq_one_letter_code
_entity_poly.pdbx_strand_id
1 'polypeptide(L)'
;VGPVGGPYNARGGVYITSPFVPIVGTDAQLSIEARVAAFKALYSQFLGAGNPITTNGPFASQARLSVRDAQTILTDPNFGIQADPLQSVSRSHVGDIDVGGKFSVFDTFGGSTEARMSPKGLNFRAAVGGIFRIPSGQIESPDNFIDIGTGRGAKAVEGRVFSDLLIGSHFWESFIVRFNKPFSDTQTMRILDKPNEELAPYYRRQSVSRQLGSAFEFETAPRIVVNDFLAVSAWYMYRHKQQDHYSGTFTIPAATTGFADITIDASTLDLETGQTEHRFGGGISFSNLYSFDQGKARVPFEVTYLHWQTMNGSGGNQPKFFTDQIQLRLYARIFGGK
;
A
#
# COMPACT_ATOMS: atom_id res chain seq x y z
N VAL A 1 3.97 19.15 25.41
CA VAL A 1 2.55 19.56 25.44
C VAL A 1 1.76 18.44 26.10
N GLY A 2 0.79 18.72 26.96
CA GLY A 2 -0.05 17.71 27.63
C GLY A 2 -1.54 18.12 27.64
N PRO A 3 -2.47 17.16 27.84
CA PRO A 3 -3.91 17.43 27.85
C PRO A 3 -4.34 18.11 29.16
N VAL A 4 -5.46 18.84 29.13
CA VAL A 4 -6.06 19.49 30.30
C VAL A 4 -7.22 18.62 30.81
N GLY A 5 -7.20 18.23 32.09
CA GLY A 5 -8.29 17.51 32.75
C GLY A 5 -9.02 18.40 33.76
N GLY A 6 -10.26 18.79 33.46
CA GLY A 6 -11.13 19.57 34.36
C GLY A 6 -12.39 20.09 33.65
N PRO A 7 -13.49 20.40 34.37
CA PRO A 7 -14.75 20.81 33.76
C PRO A 7 -14.63 22.17 33.06
N TYR A 8 -14.77 22.16 31.73
CA TYR A 8 -14.67 23.32 30.86
C TYR A 8 -15.87 24.24 31.05
N ASN A 9 -15.65 25.40 31.69
CA ASN A 9 -16.67 26.42 31.88
C ASN A 9 -16.55 27.47 30.76
N ALA A 10 -17.43 27.36 29.77
CA ALA A 10 -17.53 28.32 28.67
C ALA A 10 -18.18 29.62 29.16
N ARG A 11 -17.37 30.66 29.42
CA ARG A 11 -17.85 32.05 29.43
C ARG A 11 -16.84 33.01 28.83
N GLY A 12 -17.13 33.44 27.59
CA GLY A 12 -16.84 34.76 27.04
C GLY A 12 -15.37 35.16 26.92
N GLY A 13 -14.80 35.03 25.72
CA GLY A 13 -13.52 35.65 25.41
C GLY A 13 -12.87 35.09 24.15
N VAL A 14 -12.37 35.98 23.32
CA VAL A 14 -11.41 35.71 22.24
C VAL A 14 -10.31 34.79 22.78
N TYR A 15 -9.91 33.78 22.00
CA TYR A 15 -9.10 32.59 22.34
C TYR A 15 -9.92 31.39 22.84
N ILE A 16 -10.45 30.64 21.87
CA ILE A 16 -10.76 29.20 22.00
C ILE A 16 -9.61 28.52 22.76
N THR A 17 -9.95 27.90 23.89
CA THR A 17 -9.02 27.19 24.77
C THR A 17 -8.23 26.15 23.96
N SER A 18 -6.93 26.34 23.81
CA SER A 18 -6.08 25.30 23.23
C SER A 18 -6.23 24.03 24.09
N PRO A 19 -6.56 22.86 23.49
CA PRO A 19 -6.63 21.59 24.24
C PRO A 19 -5.24 21.14 24.75
N PHE A 20 -4.23 21.92 24.42
CA PHE A 20 -2.82 21.64 24.56
C PHE A 20 -2.13 22.82 25.23
N VAL A 21 -1.47 22.54 26.35
CA VAL A 21 -0.64 23.51 27.08
C VAL A 21 0.78 22.96 27.24
N PRO A 22 1.79 23.83 27.43
CA PRO A 22 3.13 23.40 27.79
C PRO A 22 3.14 22.56 29.08
N ILE A 23 4.15 21.70 29.18
CA ILE A 23 4.35 20.89 30.39
C ILE A 23 5.00 21.79 31.45
N VAL A 24 4.60 21.62 32.70
CA VAL A 24 5.16 22.35 33.84
C VAL A 24 6.69 22.26 33.88
N GLY A 25 7.38 23.38 34.16
CA GLY A 25 8.83 23.45 34.29
C GLY A 25 9.60 23.42 32.97
N THR A 26 8.93 23.49 31.82
CA THR A 26 9.60 23.64 30.52
C THR A 26 9.86 25.10 30.19
N ASP A 27 10.90 25.40 29.40
CA ASP A 27 11.20 26.77 28.95
C ASP A 27 10.01 27.44 28.25
N ALA A 28 9.22 26.66 27.51
CA ALA A 28 7.97 27.14 26.90
C ALA A 28 6.94 27.58 27.94
N GLN A 29 6.77 26.84 29.03
CA GLN A 29 5.89 27.21 30.12
C GLN A 29 6.40 28.45 30.87
N LEU A 30 7.69 28.46 31.23
CA LEU A 30 8.32 29.57 31.96
C LEU A 30 8.31 30.88 31.14
N SER A 31 8.52 30.80 29.82
CA SER A 31 8.46 31.98 28.94
C SER A 31 7.05 32.55 28.81
N ILE A 32 6.01 31.71 28.77
CA ILE A 32 4.61 32.17 28.82
C ILE A 32 4.33 32.86 30.15
N GLU A 33 4.73 32.26 31.27
CA GLU A 33 4.53 32.87 32.59
C GLU A 33 5.26 34.20 32.74
N ALA A 34 6.51 34.28 32.29
CA ALA A 34 7.28 35.53 32.28
C ALA A 34 6.61 36.60 31.41
N ARG A 35 6.04 36.21 30.26
CA ARG A 35 5.31 37.14 29.38
C ARG A 35 4.01 37.64 30.01
N VAL A 36 3.23 36.76 30.63
CA VAL A 36 2.01 37.12 31.36
C VAL A 36 2.33 38.03 32.54
N ALA A 37 3.39 37.73 33.30
CA ALA A 37 3.84 38.56 34.42
C ALA A 37 4.29 39.95 33.96
N ALA A 38 5.03 40.03 32.84
CA ALA A 38 5.46 41.30 32.25
C ALA A 38 4.26 42.16 31.81
N PHE A 39 3.27 41.55 31.14
CA PHE A 39 2.04 42.27 30.79
C PHE A 39 1.28 42.74 32.03
N LYS A 40 1.13 41.89 33.05
CA LYS A 40 0.46 42.25 34.31
C LYS A 40 1.14 43.45 34.97
N ALA A 41 2.48 43.47 35.01
CA ALA A 41 3.24 44.60 35.54
C ALA A 41 2.98 45.90 34.76
N LEU A 42 2.99 45.85 33.42
CA LEU A 42 2.70 47.00 32.55
C LEU A 42 1.28 47.54 32.77
N TYR A 43 0.26 46.67 32.80
CA TYR A 43 -1.12 47.09 33.03
C TYR A 43 -1.34 47.64 34.43
N SER A 44 -0.69 47.08 35.45
CA SER A 44 -0.73 47.63 36.81
C SER A 44 -0.10 49.01 36.90
N GLN A 45 0.97 49.29 36.16
CA GLN A 45 1.57 50.63 36.11
C GLN A 45 0.64 51.67 35.47
N PHE A 46 -0.08 51.30 34.41
CA PHE A 46 -0.97 52.22 33.70
C PHE A 46 -2.37 52.37 34.34
N LEU A 47 -2.95 51.29 34.85
CA LEU A 47 -4.35 51.25 35.27
C LEU A 47 -4.52 51.05 36.79
N GLY A 48 -3.45 50.78 37.54
CA GLY A 48 -3.51 50.58 38.98
C GLY A 48 -4.51 49.49 39.39
N ALA A 49 -5.48 49.86 40.23
CA ALA A 49 -6.56 48.97 40.68
C ALA A 49 -7.52 48.54 39.54
N GLY A 50 -7.48 49.20 38.38
CA GLY A 50 -8.26 48.86 37.19
C GLY A 50 -7.60 47.81 36.27
N ASN A 51 -6.53 47.13 36.71
CA ASN A 51 -5.86 46.12 35.89
C ASN A 51 -6.80 44.93 35.57
N PRO A 52 -7.10 44.66 34.30
CA PRO A 52 -7.98 43.55 33.92
C PRO A 52 -7.33 42.16 34.08
N ILE A 53 -6.00 42.08 34.18
CA ILE A 53 -5.25 40.82 34.30
C ILE A 53 -5.15 40.41 35.77
N THR A 54 -6.21 39.76 36.25
CA THR A 54 -6.33 39.35 37.67
C THR A 54 -5.92 37.90 37.93
N THR A 55 -5.88 37.05 36.90
CA THR A 55 -5.55 35.62 37.02
C THR A 55 -4.08 35.32 36.66
N ASN A 56 -3.59 34.17 37.13
CA ASN A 56 -2.35 33.59 36.63
C ASN A 56 -2.60 32.99 35.23
N GLY A 57 -1.55 32.88 34.41
CA GLY A 57 -1.64 32.40 33.03
C GLY A 57 -2.20 30.97 32.90
N PRO A 58 -2.24 30.41 31.68
CA PRO A 58 -2.79 29.08 31.45
C PRO A 58 -2.13 28.04 32.38
N PHE A 59 -2.96 27.18 32.99
CA PHE A 59 -2.46 26.14 33.87
C PHE A 59 -1.62 25.13 33.08
N ALA A 60 -0.35 24.97 33.45
CA ALA A 60 0.56 24.06 32.78
C ALA A 60 0.14 22.61 32.99
N SER A 61 0.36 21.76 31.97
CA SER A 61 0.06 20.34 32.11
C SER A 61 1.06 19.70 33.08
N GLN A 62 0.55 18.98 34.06
CA GLN A 62 1.35 18.25 35.05
C GLN A 62 1.85 16.90 34.51
N ALA A 63 1.35 16.47 33.35
CA ALA A 63 1.66 15.18 32.74
C ALA A 63 2.08 15.34 31.28
N ARG A 64 2.84 14.36 30.79
CA ARG A 64 3.10 14.19 29.36
C ARG A 64 1.91 13.48 28.71
N LEU A 65 1.74 13.66 27.41
CA LEU A 65 0.79 12.87 26.62
C LEU A 65 1.11 11.37 26.77
N SER A 66 0.10 10.61 27.16
CA SER A 66 0.13 9.15 27.17
C SER A 66 -0.32 8.57 25.82
N VAL A 67 -0.14 7.26 25.63
CA VAL A 67 -0.70 6.54 24.47
C VAL A 67 -2.22 6.64 24.45
N ARG A 68 -2.88 6.64 25.62
CA ARG A 68 -4.33 6.83 25.71
C ARG A 68 -4.74 8.22 25.25
N ASP A 69 -4.00 9.25 25.62
CA ASP A 69 -4.29 10.61 25.17
C ASP A 69 -4.09 10.76 23.67
N ALA A 70 -3.03 10.15 23.12
CA ALA A 70 -2.83 10.08 21.67
C ALA A 70 -4.02 9.40 20.97
N GLN A 71 -4.52 8.30 21.54
CA GLN A 71 -5.69 7.62 21.03
C GLN A 71 -6.94 8.50 21.07
N THR A 72 -7.15 9.23 22.16
CA THR A 72 -8.26 10.19 22.31
C THR A 72 -8.17 11.32 21.28
N ILE A 73 -6.98 11.88 21.05
CA ILE A 73 -6.75 12.95 20.06
C ILE A 73 -7.15 12.50 18.65
N LEU A 74 -6.89 11.24 18.31
CA LEU A 74 -7.25 10.68 17.01
C LEU A 74 -8.76 10.49 16.86
N THR A 75 -9.42 9.94 17.88
CA THR A 75 -10.81 9.46 17.75
C THR A 75 -11.87 10.47 18.20
N ASP A 76 -11.55 11.38 19.11
CA ASP A 76 -12.52 12.34 19.66
C ASP A 76 -12.79 13.47 18.65
N PRO A 77 -14.05 13.68 18.22
CA PRO A 77 -14.45 14.75 17.31
C PRO A 77 -13.96 16.15 17.68
N ASN A 78 -13.78 16.43 18.98
CA ASN A 78 -13.35 17.74 19.46
C ASN A 78 -11.94 18.13 18.99
N PHE A 79 -11.12 17.16 18.58
CA PHE A 79 -9.78 17.40 18.02
C PHE A 79 -9.75 17.49 16.49
N GLY A 80 -10.88 17.25 15.81
CA GLY A 80 -11.04 17.47 14.37
C GLY A 80 -10.37 16.43 13.46
N ILE A 81 -9.73 15.38 14.01
CA ILE A 81 -9.13 14.29 13.22
C ILE A 81 -10.17 13.22 12.90
N GLN A 82 -10.92 12.73 13.89
CA GLN A 82 -11.93 11.66 13.73
C GLN A 82 -11.41 10.45 12.93
N ALA A 83 -10.29 9.88 13.37
CA ALA A 83 -9.71 8.68 12.81
C ALA A 83 -10.11 7.43 13.63
N ASP A 84 -10.00 6.26 13.00
CA ASP A 84 -10.11 4.97 13.67
C ASP A 84 -8.97 4.77 14.67
N PRO A 85 -9.17 3.93 15.72
CA PRO A 85 -8.12 3.65 16.67
C PRO A 85 -6.86 3.01 16.06
N LEU A 86 -5.69 3.40 16.56
CA LEU A 86 -4.43 2.75 16.23
C LEU A 86 -4.34 1.44 17.00
N GLN A 87 -4.61 0.34 16.31
CA GLN A 87 -4.60 -0.99 16.88
C GLN A 87 -4.10 -2.01 15.86
N SER A 88 -3.75 -3.20 16.32
CA SER A 88 -3.42 -4.30 15.41
C SER A 88 -4.64 -4.63 14.55
N VAL A 89 -4.49 -4.48 13.23
CA VAL A 89 -5.51 -4.85 12.26
C VAL A 89 -5.19 -6.25 11.74
N SER A 90 -6.13 -7.18 11.93
CA SER A 90 -6.11 -8.48 11.28
C SER A 90 -7.36 -8.59 10.42
N ARG A 91 -7.18 -8.82 9.12
CA ARG A 91 -8.28 -8.93 8.16
C ARG A 91 -8.18 -10.25 7.39
N SER A 92 -9.31 -10.92 7.29
CA SER A 92 -9.51 -12.04 6.38
C SER A 92 -10.75 -11.75 5.55
N HIS A 93 -10.54 -11.43 4.28
CA HIS A 93 -11.63 -11.16 3.37
C HIS A 93 -11.23 -11.53 1.93
N VAL A 94 -12.23 -11.63 1.06
CA VAL A 94 -12.00 -11.90 -0.36
C VAL A 94 -11.45 -10.62 -0.98
N GLY A 95 -10.50 -10.77 -1.91
CA GLY A 95 -10.02 -9.66 -2.73
C GLY A 95 -10.94 -9.36 -3.91
N ASP A 96 -10.41 -8.63 -4.88
CA ASP A 96 -11.08 -8.42 -6.15
C ASP A 96 -11.15 -9.75 -6.94
N ILE A 97 -12.31 -10.00 -7.56
CA ILE A 97 -12.55 -11.20 -8.38
C ILE A 97 -12.03 -10.94 -9.80
N ASP A 98 -11.16 -11.82 -10.28
CA ASP A 98 -10.66 -11.79 -11.65
C ASP A 98 -11.33 -12.89 -12.48
N VAL A 99 -11.89 -12.51 -13.64
CA VAL A 99 -12.42 -13.44 -14.64
C VAL A 99 -11.58 -13.31 -15.90
N GLY A 100 -11.03 -14.40 -16.41
CA GLY A 100 -10.16 -14.34 -17.56
C GLY A 100 -10.10 -15.61 -18.40
N GLY A 101 -9.52 -15.44 -19.59
CA GLY A 101 -9.28 -16.51 -20.54
C GLY A 101 -7.84 -16.46 -21.06
N LYS A 102 -7.31 -17.61 -21.45
CA LYS A 102 -5.99 -17.76 -22.07
C LYS A 102 -6.11 -18.64 -23.31
N PHE A 103 -5.55 -18.18 -24.42
CA PHE A 103 -5.58 -18.84 -25.71
C PHE A 103 -4.16 -19.13 -26.18
N SER A 104 -3.88 -20.39 -26.50
CA SER A 104 -2.61 -20.77 -27.14
C SER A 104 -2.64 -20.26 -28.58
N VAL A 105 -1.65 -19.47 -28.97
CA VAL A 105 -1.54 -18.91 -30.33
C VAL A 105 -0.64 -19.79 -31.17
N PHE A 106 0.43 -20.29 -30.57
CA PHE A 106 1.42 -21.10 -31.26
C PHE A 106 2.02 -22.12 -30.29
N ASP A 107 2.24 -23.34 -30.76
CA ASP A 107 2.77 -24.44 -29.95
C ASP A 107 3.46 -25.46 -30.87
N THR A 108 4.79 -25.58 -30.80
CA THR A 108 5.55 -26.56 -31.59
C THR A 108 5.75 -27.89 -30.90
N PHE A 109 5.23 -28.09 -29.68
CA PHE A 109 5.46 -29.30 -28.90
C PHE A 109 4.69 -30.52 -29.43
N GLY A 110 4.03 -30.42 -30.58
CA GLY A 110 3.42 -31.56 -31.27
C GLY A 110 2.18 -32.14 -30.57
N GLY A 111 1.59 -31.42 -29.61
CA GLY A 111 0.31 -31.77 -28.98
C GLY A 111 0.31 -32.97 -28.02
N SER A 112 1.44 -33.67 -27.83
CA SER A 112 1.57 -34.75 -26.84
C SER A 112 2.21 -34.27 -25.54
N THR A 113 1.81 -34.85 -24.41
CA THR A 113 2.38 -34.46 -23.10
C THR A 113 3.82 -34.98 -22.98
N GLU A 114 4.11 -36.10 -23.62
CA GLU A 114 5.41 -36.77 -23.63
C GLU A 114 6.49 -35.89 -24.31
N ALA A 115 6.15 -35.20 -25.40
CA ALA A 115 7.05 -34.29 -26.10
C ALA A 115 7.48 -33.08 -25.24
N ARG A 116 6.69 -32.74 -24.21
CA ARG A 116 6.99 -31.66 -23.25
C ARG A 116 7.92 -32.10 -22.12
N MET A 117 8.00 -33.42 -21.86
CA MET A 117 8.78 -33.99 -20.77
C MET A 117 10.20 -34.35 -21.22
N SER A 118 10.41 -34.56 -22.53
CA SER A 118 11.72 -34.76 -23.14
C SER A 118 11.84 -33.96 -24.44
N PRO A 119 11.85 -32.62 -24.36
CA PRO A 119 11.93 -31.76 -25.54
C PRO A 119 13.26 -31.98 -26.27
N LYS A 120 13.18 -32.16 -27.59
CA LYS A 120 14.34 -32.27 -28.49
C LYS A 120 14.38 -31.08 -29.44
N GLY A 121 15.58 -30.61 -29.76
CA GLY A 121 15.76 -29.48 -30.67
C GLY A 121 15.19 -28.18 -30.10
N LEU A 122 14.66 -27.33 -30.98
CA LEU A 122 14.09 -26.03 -30.63
C LEU A 122 12.57 -26.14 -30.51
N ASN A 123 12.02 -25.78 -29.36
CA ASN A 123 10.57 -25.74 -29.15
C ASN A 123 10.13 -24.37 -28.65
N PHE A 124 9.00 -23.90 -29.15
CA PHE A 124 8.47 -22.59 -28.83
C PHE A 124 6.96 -22.66 -28.62
N ARG A 125 6.48 -21.91 -27.62
CA ARG A 125 5.07 -21.72 -27.35
C ARG A 125 4.79 -20.25 -27.08
N ALA A 126 3.65 -19.79 -27.59
CA ALA A 126 3.10 -18.48 -27.27
C ALA A 126 1.61 -18.58 -26.97
N ALA A 127 1.17 -17.80 -25.99
CA ALA A 127 -0.23 -17.68 -25.63
C ALA A 127 -0.56 -16.23 -25.27
N VAL A 128 -1.79 -15.83 -25.50
CA VAL A 128 -2.32 -14.53 -25.08
C VAL A 128 -3.44 -14.74 -24.07
N GLY A 129 -3.59 -13.82 -23.15
CA GLY A 129 -4.64 -13.87 -22.15
C GLY A 129 -5.24 -12.49 -21.90
N GLY A 130 -6.50 -12.51 -21.45
CA GLY A 130 -7.22 -11.32 -21.03
C GLY A 130 -7.92 -11.59 -19.69
N ILE A 131 -7.90 -10.60 -18.81
CA ILE A 131 -8.58 -10.65 -17.51
C ILE A 131 -9.42 -9.38 -17.36
N PHE A 132 -10.63 -9.54 -16.86
CA PHE A 132 -11.47 -8.47 -16.35
C PHE A 132 -11.57 -8.60 -14.84
N ARG A 133 -11.24 -7.54 -14.11
CA ARG A 133 -11.31 -7.44 -12.67
C ARG A 133 -12.60 -6.78 -12.21
N ILE A 134 -13.28 -7.45 -11.29
CA ILE A 134 -14.48 -6.97 -10.61
C ILE A 134 -14.07 -6.48 -9.22
N PRO A 135 -14.39 -5.23 -8.84
CA PRO A 135 -13.99 -4.66 -7.55
C PRO A 135 -14.87 -5.18 -6.41
N SER A 136 -14.67 -6.44 -6.04
CA SER A 136 -15.38 -7.11 -4.93
C SER A 136 -14.63 -7.03 -3.61
N GLY A 137 -13.37 -6.61 -3.61
CA GLY A 137 -12.58 -6.46 -2.41
C GLY A 137 -13.04 -5.26 -1.57
N GLN A 138 -12.68 -5.29 -0.30
CA GLN A 138 -12.93 -4.17 0.61
C GLN A 138 -11.88 -3.08 0.38
N ILE A 139 -12.35 -1.86 0.14
CA ILE A 139 -11.52 -0.68 0.02
C ILE A 139 -11.01 -0.21 1.38
N GLU A 140 -9.87 0.47 1.37
CA GLU A 140 -9.29 1.13 2.53
C GLU A 140 -10.23 2.23 3.06
N SER A 141 -10.41 2.29 4.38
CA SER A 141 -11.15 3.39 5.01
C SER A 141 -10.32 4.67 5.00
N PRO A 142 -10.86 5.82 4.55
CA PRO A 142 -10.16 7.10 4.62
C PRO A 142 -9.97 7.61 6.06
N ASP A 143 -10.63 7.00 7.04
CA ASP A 143 -10.51 7.35 8.45
C ASP A 143 -9.55 6.41 9.20
N ASN A 144 -9.06 5.35 8.55
CA ASN A 144 -8.13 4.41 9.16
C ASN A 144 -6.76 4.49 8.48
N PHE A 145 -5.82 5.19 9.12
CA PHE A 145 -4.51 5.50 8.54
C PHE A 145 -3.56 4.31 8.43
N ILE A 146 -3.91 3.17 9.00
CA ILE A 146 -3.11 1.94 8.96
C ILE A 146 -3.89 0.75 8.37
N ASP A 147 -5.06 1.00 7.79
CA ASP A 147 -5.84 -0.06 7.15
C ASP A 147 -5.17 -0.53 5.85
N ILE A 148 -5.32 -1.82 5.57
CA ILE A 148 -4.90 -2.43 4.32
C ILE A 148 -6.15 -3.07 3.71
N GLY A 149 -6.56 -2.54 2.55
CA GLY A 149 -7.70 -3.07 1.79
C GLY A 149 -7.40 -4.43 1.20
N THR A 150 -8.45 -5.18 0.85
CA THR A 150 -8.30 -6.43 0.07
C THR A 150 -8.49 -6.21 -1.44
N GLY A 151 -8.92 -5.00 -1.83
CA GLY A 151 -9.06 -4.57 -3.21
C GLY A 151 -8.89 -3.06 -3.32
N ARG A 152 -8.78 -2.56 -4.55
CA ARG A 152 -8.63 -1.12 -4.81
C ARG A 152 -9.95 -0.41 -5.12
N GLY A 153 -11.03 -1.15 -5.31
CA GLY A 153 -12.37 -0.61 -5.62
C GLY A 153 -12.60 -0.26 -7.09
N ALA A 154 -11.55 -0.27 -7.91
CA ALA A 154 -11.63 0.03 -9.34
C ALA A 154 -11.76 -1.25 -10.18
N LYS A 155 -12.67 -1.22 -11.16
CA LYS A 155 -12.69 -2.21 -12.25
C LYS A 155 -11.40 -2.09 -13.07
N ALA A 156 -10.92 -3.18 -13.65
CA ALA A 156 -9.74 -3.14 -14.50
C ALA A 156 -9.78 -4.18 -15.62
N VAL A 157 -9.03 -3.93 -16.69
CA VAL A 157 -8.70 -4.91 -17.72
C VAL A 157 -7.21 -5.17 -17.75
N GLU A 158 -6.83 -6.42 -17.92
CA GLU A 158 -5.43 -6.81 -18.05
C GLU A 158 -5.22 -7.69 -19.27
N GLY A 159 -4.25 -7.31 -20.10
CA GLY A 159 -3.74 -8.12 -21.20
C GLY A 159 -2.46 -8.84 -20.80
N ARG A 160 -2.31 -10.11 -21.19
CA ARG A 160 -1.12 -10.91 -20.94
C ARG A 160 -0.59 -11.57 -22.20
N VAL A 161 0.73 -11.62 -22.34
CA VAL A 161 1.42 -12.46 -23.31
C VAL A 161 2.32 -13.41 -22.54
N PHE A 162 2.28 -14.68 -22.89
CA PHE A 162 3.12 -15.74 -22.33
C PHE A 162 3.92 -16.35 -23.46
N SER A 163 5.20 -16.57 -23.23
CA SER A 163 6.06 -17.25 -24.19
C SER A 163 7.04 -18.17 -23.48
N ASP A 164 7.23 -19.35 -24.04
CA ASP A 164 8.17 -20.34 -23.56
C ASP A 164 9.07 -20.79 -24.73
N LEU A 165 10.37 -20.80 -24.50
CA LEU A 165 11.39 -21.25 -25.44
C LEU A 165 12.21 -22.36 -24.78
N LEU A 166 12.32 -23.51 -25.44
CA LEU A 166 13.10 -24.64 -24.94
C LEU A 166 14.13 -25.03 -25.99
N ILE A 167 15.38 -25.16 -25.54
CA ILE A 167 16.52 -25.51 -26.38
C ILE A 167 17.12 -26.82 -25.85
N GLY A 168 16.82 -27.91 -26.55
CA GLY A 168 17.13 -29.26 -26.11
C GLY A 168 16.48 -29.60 -24.77
N SER A 169 17.14 -30.49 -24.01
CA SER A 169 16.69 -30.92 -22.69
C SER A 169 17.24 -30.08 -21.52
N HIS A 170 18.10 -29.09 -21.80
CA HIS A 170 18.91 -28.44 -20.77
C HIS A 170 18.53 -27.00 -20.50
N PHE A 171 17.86 -26.31 -21.43
CA PHE A 171 17.57 -24.90 -21.28
C PHE A 171 16.11 -24.59 -21.57
N TRP A 172 15.49 -23.86 -20.66
CA TRP A 172 14.14 -23.32 -20.78
C TRP A 172 14.16 -21.85 -20.41
N GLU A 173 13.60 -21.01 -21.27
CA GLU A 173 13.35 -19.59 -21.03
C GLU A 173 11.85 -19.34 -21.07
N SER A 174 11.34 -18.59 -20.08
CA SER A 174 9.94 -18.18 -20.03
C SER A 174 9.84 -16.66 -19.95
N PHE A 175 8.98 -16.07 -20.77
CA PHE A 175 8.67 -14.65 -20.76
C PHE A 175 7.19 -14.41 -20.45
N ILE A 176 6.90 -13.40 -19.64
CA ILE A 176 5.54 -12.92 -19.41
C ILE A 176 5.52 -11.40 -19.52
N VAL A 177 4.60 -10.89 -20.34
CA VAL A 177 4.28 -9.46 -20.41
C VAL A 177 2.86 -9.26 -19.90
N ARG A 178 2.65 -8.26 -19.05
CA ARG A 178 1.34 -7.89 -18.52
C ARG A 178 1.12 -6.39 -18.71
N PHE A 179 -0.08 -6.01 -19.13
CA PHE A 179 -0.52 -4.62 -19.16
C PHE A 179 -1.87 -4.51 -18.48
N ASN A 180 -1.93 -3.79 -17.36
CA ASN A 180 -3.12 -3.58 -16.56
C ASN A 180 -3.61 -2.13 -16.69
N LYS A 181 -4.88 -1.96 -17.03
CA LYS A 181 -5.56 -0.67 -17.15
C LYS A 181 -6.80 -0.65 -16.24
N PRO A 182 -6.71 0.02 -15.09
CA PRO A 182 -7.89 0.35 -14.28
C PRO A 182 -8.79 1.36 -14.99
N PHE A 183 -10.10 1.27 -14.75
CA PHE A 183 -11.07 2.29 -15.14
C PHE A 183 -11.18 3.39 -14.08
N SER A 184 -11.62 4.57 -14.49
CA SER A 184 -11.90 5.67 -13.58
C SER A 184 -13.09 5.36 -12.68
N ASP A 185 -13.02 5.82 -11.43
CA ASP A 185 -14.08 5.70 -10.44
C ASP A 185 -14.13 6.94 -9.53
N THR A 186 -15.06 6.93 -8.57
CA THR A 186 -15.12 7.93 -7.51
C THR A 186 -14.92 7.23 -6.17
N GLN A 187 -14.06 7.78 -5.33
CA GLN A 187 -13.80 7.24 -4.00
C GLN A 187 -13.75 8.36 -2.96
N THR A 188 -14.21 8.07 -1.74
CA THR A 188 -14.00 8.99 -0.61
C THR A 188 -12.58 8.84 -0.09
N MET A 189 -11.82 9.93 -0.07
CA MET A 189 -10.42 9.99 0.33
C MET A 189 -10.19 11.21 1.24
N ARG A 190 -9.13 11.21 2.05
CA ARG A 190 -8.62 12.43 2.69
C ARG A 190 -7.57 13.07 1.80
N ILE A 191 -7.82 14.28 1.33
CA ILE A 191 -6.90 15.02 0.46
C ILE A 191 -5.76 15.61 1.30
N LEU A 192 -4.55 15.10 1.13
CA LEU A 192 -3.34 15.55 1.82
C LEU A 192 -2.69 16.70 1.05
N ASP A 193 -2.02 17.66 1.70
CA ASP A 193 -1.23 18.65 0.96
C ASP A 193 0.10 18.06 0.48
N LYS A 194 0.61 17.07 1.21
CA LYS A 194 1.87 16.38 0.93
C LYS A 194 1.76 14.88 1.24
N PRO A 195 2.53 14.02 0.56
CA PRO A 195 2.51 12.57 0.82
C PRO A 195 2.84 12.15 2.25
N ASN A 196 3.64 12.94 2.96
CA ASN A 196 4.08 12.66 4.33
C ASN A 196 3.17 13.28 5.42
N GLU A 197 1.99 13.77 5.05
CA GLU A 197 1.00 14.26 6.01
C GLU A 197 0.17 13.08 6.56
N GLU A 198 0.60 12.54 7.69
CA GLU A 198 0.04 11.28 8.23
C GLU A 198 -1.30 11.45 8.97
N LEU A 199 -1.66 12.67 9.38
CA LEU A 199 -2.82 12.97 10.23
C LEU A 199 -3.70 14.10 9.68
N ALA A 200 -4.18 13.97 8.45
CA ALA A 200 -5.06 14.97 7.85
C ALA A 200 -6.37 15.13 8.64
N PRO A 201 -6.83 16.36 8.91
CA PRO A 201 -8.12 16.63 9.55
C PRO A 201 -9.31 16.04 8.81
N TYR A 202 -10.40 15.77 9.53
CA TYR A 202 -11.63 15.16 8.99
C TYR A 202 -12.25 15.97 7.84
N TYR A 203 -12.18 17.31 7.88
CA TYR A 203 -12.74 18.17 6.83
C TYR A 203 -12.06 17.98 5.46
N ARG A 204 -10.88 17.37 5.40
CA ARG A 204 -10.18 17.01 4.15
C ARG A 204 -10.76 15.76 3.49
N ARG A 205 -11.67 15.06 4.15
CA ARG A 205 -12.38 13.91 3.59
C ARG A 205 -13.37 14.39 2.53
N GLN A 206 -13.10 14.04 1.27
CA GLN A 206 -13.91 14.43 0.12
C GLN A 206 -14.15 13.24 -0.80
N SER A 207 -15.23 13.29 -1.58
CA SER A 207 -15.49 12.34 -2.65
C SER A 207 -14.75 12.82 -3.90
N VAL A 208 -13.70 12.09 -4.31
CA VAL A 208 -12.79 12.49 -5.39
C VAL A 208 -12.96 11.60 -6.62
N SER A 209 -12.84 12.19 -7.80
CA SER A 209 -12.76 11.44 -9.06
C SER A 209 -11.33 10.93 -9.23
N ARG A 210 -11.18 9.63 -9.46
CA ARG A 210 -9.89 8.94 -9.48
C ARG A 210 -9.74 8.13 -10.75
N GLN A 211 -8.55 8.19 -11.34
CA GLN A 211 -8.07 7.30 -12.38
C GLN A 211 -6.74 6.71 -11.94
N LEU A 212 -6.74 5.44 -11.55
CA LEU A 212 -5.50 4.75 -11.21
C LEU A 212 -4.60 4.61 -12.45
N GLY A 213 -3.30 4.73 -12.24
CA GLY A 213 -2.27 4.62 -13.25
C GLY A 213 -2.22 3.22 -13.85
N SER A 214 -1.98 3.16 -15.16
CA SER A 214 -1.81 1.90 -15.88
C SER A 214 -0.46 1.28 -15.49
N ALA A 215 -0.38 -0.05 -15.46
CA ALA A 215 0.85 -0.76 -15.13
C ALA A 215 1.30 -1.67 -16.28
N PHE A 216 2.59 -1.62 -16.59
CA PHE A 216 3.27 -2.55 -17.47
C PHE A 216 4.20 -3.43 -16.63
N GLU A 217 4.20 -4.73 -16.89
CA GLU A 217 5.10 -5.68 -16.24
C GLU A 217 5.73 -6.60 -17.28
N PHE A 218 7.03 -6.86 -17.12
CA PHE A 218 7.78 -7.83 -17.89
C PHE A 218 8.49 -8.77 -16.93
N GLU A 219 8.45 -10.06 -17.21
CA GLU A 219 9.06 -11.12 -16.42
C GLU A 219 9.81 -12.08 -17.35
N THR A 220 10.99 -12.50 -16.92
CA THR A 220 11.83 -13.50 -17.60
C THR A 220 12.38 -14.48 -16.56
N ALA A 221 12.38 -15.76 -16.92
CA ALA A 221 12.74 -16.85 -16.01
C ALA A 221 13.56 -17.92 -16.73
N PRO A 222 14.87 -17.70 -16.95
CA PRO A 222 15.77 -18.74 -17.45
C PRO A 222 15.90 -19.88 -16.46
N ARG A 223 15.88 -21.10 -16.95
CA ARG A 223 16.08 -22.34 -16.21
C ARG A 223 17.06 -23.24 -16.96
N ILE A 224 18.06 -23.73 -16.23
CA ILE A 224 19.06 -24.69 -16.70
C ILE A 224 18.86 -26.01 -15.96
N VAL A 225 18.60 -27.09 -16.70
CA VAL A 225 18.56 -28.46 -16.18
C VAL A 225 19.98 -28.98 -16.11
N VAL A 226 20.46 -29.21 -14.89
CA VAL A 226 21.83 -29.65 -14.59
C VAL A 226 21.98 -31.15 -14.81
N ASN A 227 20.96 -31.91 -14.41
CA ASN A 227 20.87 -33.35 -14.61
C ASN A 227 19.40 -33.80 -14.55
N ASP A 228 19.15 -35.11 -14.60
CA ASP A 228 17.81 -35.70 -14.60
C ASP A 228 16.94 -35.36 -13.37
N PHE A 229 17.53 -34.75 -12.33
CA PHE A 229 16.89 -34.43 -11.07
C PHE A 229 16.91 -32.95 -10.73
N LEU A 230 17.97 -32.24 -11.07
CA LEU A 230 18.24 -30.89 -10.58
C LEU A 230 18.19 -29.87 -11.71
N ALA A 231 17.50 -28.76 -11.45
CA ALA A 231 17.56 -27.59 -12.31
C ALA A 231 17.66 -26.31 -11.48
N VAL A 232 18.40 -25.34 -12.00
CA VAL A 232 18.60 -24.01 -11.42
C VAL A 232 17.88 -23.00 -12.28
N SER A 233 17.24 -22.01 -11.66
CA SER A 233 16.55 -20.92 -12.35
C SER A 233 17.01 -19.57 -11.85
N ALA A 234 17.02 -18.58 -12.73
CA ALA A 234 17.04 -17.18 -12.35
C ALA A 234 15.69 -16.55 -12.73
N TRP A 235 15.41 -15.40 -12.13
CA TRP A 235 14.15 -14.70 -12.32
C TRP A 235 14.40 -13.21 -12.28
N TYR A 236 13.80 -12.49 -13.23
CA TYR A 236 13.80 -11.04 -13.25
C TYR A 236 12.42 -10.53 -13.60
N MET A 237 11.98 -9.48 -12.89
CA MET A 237 10.77 -8.73 -13.20
C MET A 237 11.07 -7.24 -13.21
N TYR A 238 10.54 -6.60 -14.24
CA TYR A 238 10.41 -5.17 -14.37
C TYR A 238 8.94 -4.78 -14.29
N ARG A 239 8.62 -3.78 -13.47
CA ARG A 239 7.28 -3.19 -13.42
C ARG A 239 7.37 -1.69 -13.48
N HIS A 240 6.51 -1.09 -14.30
CA HIS A 240 6.32 0.35 -14.35
C HIS A 240 4.83 0.67 -14.21
N LYS A 241 4.47 1.37 -13.15
CA LYS A 241 3.14 1.89 -12.89
C LYS A 241 3.16 3.40 -13.12
N GLN A 242 2.27 3.88 -13.96
CA GLN A 242 2.06 5.32 -14.17
C GLN A 242 1.53 5.98 -12.89
N GLN A 243 1.71 7.30 -12.81
CA GLN A 243 1.09 8.10 -11.78
C GLN A 243 -0.44 7.97 -11.86
N ASP A 244 -1.09 7.89 -10.69
CA ASP A 244 -2.54 8.01 -10.58
C ASP A 244 -2.95 9.46 -10.86
N HIS A 245 -4.22 9.66 -11.19
CA HIS A 245 -4.78 10.98 -11.41
C HIS A 245 -6.07 11.16 -10.62
N TYR A 246 -6.05 12.11 -9.69
CA TYR A 246 -7.15 12.50 -8.83
C TYR A 246 -7.59 13.91 -9.20
N SER A 247 -8.90 14.12 -9.28
CA SER A 247 -9.48 15.41 -9.68
C SER A 247 -10.64 15.81 -8.76
N GLY A 248 -10.74 17.11 -8.53
CA GLY A 248 -11.74 17.73 -7.68
C GLY A 248 -11.13 18.87 -6.87
N THR A 249 -11.81 20.00 -6.83
CA THR A 249 -11.43 21.17 -6.04
C THR A 249 -12.56 21.50 -5.09
N PHE A 250 -12.25 21.63 -3.80
CA PHE A 250 -13.25 21.78 -2.75
C PHE A 250 -12.91 22.99 -1.89
N THR A 251 -13.87 23.90 -1.72
CA THR A 251 -13.73 25.02 -0.79
C THR A 251 -14.34 24.64 0.54
N ILE A 252 -13.53 24.64 1.60
CA ILE A 252 -13.95 24.35 2.97
C ILE A 252 -14.09 25.66 3.72
N PRO A 253 -15.28 26.01 4.24
CA PRO A 253 -15.49 27.25 4.96
C PRO A 253 -14.72 27.33 6.28
N ALA A 254 -14.40 28.55 6.71
CA ALA A 254 -13.74 28.88 7.98
C ALA A 254 -14.49 28.33 9.20
N ALA A 255 -15.82 28.23 9.11
CA ALA A 255 -16.65 27.64 10.16
C ALA A 255 -16.33 26.15 10.40
N THR A 256 -15.85 25.44 9.38
CA THR A 256 -15.47 24.03 9.45
C THR A 256 -14.00 23.85 9.80
N THR A 257 -13.12 24.69 9.26
CA THR A 257 -11.67 24.62 9.52
C THR A 257 -11.30 25.19 10.89
N GLY A 258 -12.10 26.12 11.41
CA GLY A 258 -11.85 26.85 12.66
C GLY A 258 -10.88 28.03 12.51
N PHE A 259 -10.42 28.37 11.30
CA PHE A 259 -9.48 29.48 11.09
C PHE A 259 -9.77 30.33 9.83
N ALA A 260 -9.86 29.71 8.66
CA ALA A 260 -10.04 30.41 7.38
C ALA A 260 -10.69 29.51 6.33
N ASP A 261 -11.28 30.12 5.32
CA ASP A 261 -11.68 29.41 4.11
C ASP A 261 -10.43 28.85 3.46
N ILE A 262 -10.46 27.57 3.09
CA ILE A 262 -9.38 26.92 2.36
C ILE A 262 -9.92 26.26 1.11
N THR A 263 -9.09 26.21 0.07
CA THR A 263 -9.37 25.41 -1.11
C THR A 263 -8.41 24.23 -1.12
N ILE A 264 -8.95 23.02 -1.16
CA ILE A 264 -8.19 21.78 -1.29
C ILE A 264 -8.35 21.23 -2.70
N ASP A 265 -7.26 20.78 -3.29
CA ASP A 265 -7.21 20.19 -4.62
C ASP A 265 -6.79 18.73 -4.52
N ALA A 266 -7.60 17.83 -5.08
CA ALA A 266 -7.35 16.40 -5.05
C ALA A 266 -6.08 15.99 -5.83
N SER A 267 -5.57 16.83 -6.73
CA SER A 267 -4.37 16.53 -7.53
C SER A 267 -3.12 16.27 -6.70
N THR A 268 -3.09 16.71 -5.44
CA THR A 268 -2.00 16.38 -4.50
C THR A 268 -1.93 14.89 -4.16
N LEU A 269 -3.03 14.14 -4.32
CA LEU A 269 -3.07 12.69 -4.15
C LEU A 269 -2.36 11.94 -5.29
N ASP A 270 -2.04 12.62 -6.40
CA ASP A 270 -1.28 12.03 -7.51
C ASP A 270 0.19 11.80 -7.10
N LEU A 271 0.68 12.58 -6.14
CA LEU A 271 2.09 12.58 -5.73
C LEU A 271 2.52 11.21 -5.20
N GLU A 272 3.72 10.77 -5.58
CA GLU A 272 4.31 9.49 -5.14
C GLU A 272 3.49 8.23 -5.49
N THR A 273 2.56 8.31 -6.45
CA THR A 273 1.77 7.13 -6.88
C THR A 273 2.38 6.40 -8.08
N GLY A 274 3.21 7.08 -8.89
CA GLY A 274 3.94 6.48 -10.00
C GLY A 274 5.16 5.70 -9.50
N GLN A 275 5.38 4.48 -10.00
CA GLN A 275 6.37 3.55 -9.44
C GLN A 275 7.11 2.80 -10.55
N THR A 276 8.39 2.54 -10.34
CA THR A 276 9.18 1.59 -11.13
C THR A 276 9.86 0.61 -10.19
N GLU A 277 9.83 -0.67 -10.53
CA GLU A 277 10.37 -1.77 -9.73
C GLU A 277 11.23 -2.68 -10.60
N HIS A 278 12.39 -3.06 -10.07
CA HIS A 278 13.23 -4.15 -10.55
C HIS A 278 13.40 -5.19 -9.46
N ARG A 279 13.01 -6.42 -9.78
CA ARG A 279 13.05 -7.53 -8.85
C ARG A 279 13.87 -8.66 -9.44
N PHE A 280 14.75 -9.23 -8.62
CA PHE A 280 15.64 -10.32 -9.01
C PHE A 280 15.45 -11.48 -8.06
N GLY A 281 15.59 -12.68 -8.61
CA GLY A 281 15.48 -13.91 -7.85
C GLY A 281 16.18 -15.07 -8.51
N GLY A 282 16.18 -16.17 -7.79
CA GLY A 282 16.70 -17.44 -8.26
C GLY A 282 16.10 -18.59 -7.47
N GLY A 283 16.25 -19.78 -8.01
CA GLY A 283 15.67 -20.97 -7.43
C GLY A 283 16.38 -22.23 -7.83
N ILE A 284 16.10 -23.28 -7.08
CA ILE A 284 16.56 -24.63 -7.33
C ILE A 284 15.34 -25.53 -7.30
N SER A 285 15.29 -26.45 -8.25
CA SER A 285 14.23 -27.45 -8.36
C SER A 285 14.82 -28.84 -8.36
N PHE A 286 14.16 -29.73 -7.63
CA PHE A 286 14.37 -31.16 -7.66
C PHE A 286 13.15 -31.84 -8.28
N SER A 287 13.36 -32.73 -9.24
CA SER A 287 12.32 -33.45 -9.95
C SER A 287 12.66 -34.93 -10.00
N ASN A 288 11.70 -35.82 -9.76
CA ASN A 288 11.90 -37.26 -9.93
C ASN A 288 11.21 -37.81 -11.20
N LEU A 289 10.78 -36.92 -12.10
CA LEU A 289 10.01 -37.28 -13.30
C LEU A 289 10.74 -38.29 -14.17
N TYR A 290 12.06 -38.14 -14.33
CA TYR A 290 12.87 -39.11 -15.06
C TYR A 290 12.88 -40.50 -14.41
N SER A 291 13.01 -40.56 -13.08
CA SER A 291 12.95 -41.83 -12.35
C SER A 291 11.55 -42.46 -12.39
N PHE A 292 10.50 -41.65 -12.44
CA PHE A 292 9.13 -42.14 -12.61
C PHE A 292 8.91 -42.74 -14.01
N ASP A 293 9.41 -42.07 -15.06
CA ASP A 293 9.32 -42.56 -16.44
C ASP A 293 10.03 -43.91 -16.63
N GLN A 294 11.16 -44.11 -15.94
CA GLN A 294 11.87 -45.39 -15.88
C GLN A 294 11.22 -46.46 -14.97
N GLY A 295 10.07 -46.17 -14.34
CA GLY A 295 9.40 -47.07 -13.42
C GLY A 295 10.12 -47.27 -12.07
N LYS A 296 11.14 -46.46 -11.76
CA LYS A 296 11.92 -46.52 -10.51
C LYS A 296 11.30 -45.71 -9.37
N ALA A 297 10.39 -44.78 -9.69
CA ALA A 297 9.60 -44.03 -8.71
C ALA A 297 8.10 -44.29 -8.90
N ARG A 298 7.34 -44.31 -7.80
CA ARG A 298 5.88 -44.56 -7.82
C ARG A 298 5.03 -43.30 -7.98
N VAL A 299 5.55 -42.15 -7.59
CA VAL A 299 4.83 -40.86 -7.59
C VAL A 299 5.70 -39.82 -8.29
N PRO A 300 5.25 -39.19 -9.38
CA PRO A 300 5.98 -38.13 -10.05
C PRO A 300 5.74 -36.78 -9.34
N PHE A 301 6.82 -36.10 -8.97
CA PHE A 301 6.78 -34.81 -8.31
C PHE A 301 7.96 -33.90 -8.69
N GLU A 302 7.76 -32.59 -8.50
CA GLU A 302 8.79 -31.55 -8.55
C GLU A 302 8.66 -30.69 -7.27
N VAL A 303 9.78 -30.43 -6.60
CA VAL A 303 9.89 -29.47 -5.50
C VAL A 303 10.79 -28.34 -5.94
N THR A 304 10.34 -27.11 -5.76
CA THR A 304 11.08 -25.91 -6.15
C THR A 304 11.16 -24.96 -4.98
N TYR A 305 12.37 -24.52 -4.65
CA TYR A 305 12.61 -23.37 -3.78
C TYR A 305 12.94 -22.16 -4.65
N LEU A 306 12.29 -21.04 -4.38
CA LEU A 306 12.49 -19.77 -5.07
C LEU A 306 12.69 -18.66 -4.03
N HIS A 307 13.69 -17.82 -4.26
CA HIS A 307 13.89 -16.58 -3.54
C HIS A 307 13.86 -15.42 -4.52
N TRP A 308 13.15 -14.34 -4.20
CA TRP A 308 13.26 -13.08 -4.94
C TRP A 308 13.13 -11.86 -4.03
N GLN A 309 13.72 -10.76 -4.48
CA GLN A 309 13.64 -9.49 -3.77
C GLN A 309 13.68 -8.28 -4.71
N THR A 310 13.05 -7.19 -4.28
CA THR A 310 13.14 -5.89 -4.95
C THR A 310 14.56 -5.35 -4.74
N MET A 311 15.31 -5.22 -5.84
CA MET A 311 16.71 -4.76 -5.80
C MET A 311 16.81 -3.27 -6.08
N ASN A 312 15.96 -2.76 -6.96
CA ASN A 312 15.91 -1.35 -7.31
C ASN A 312 14.45 -0.91 -7.45
N GLY A 313 14.16 0.30 -7.01
CA GLY A 313 12.85 0.92 -7.13
C GLY A 313 13.01 2.43 -7.22
N SER A 314 12.17 3.08 -8.01
CA SER A 314 12.19 4.54 -8.18
C SER A 314 10.79 5.10 -8.41
N GLY A 315 10.67 6.42 -8.29
CA GLY A 315 9.38 7.12 -8.32
C GLY A 315 8.88 7.33 -6.90
N GLY A 316 7.60 7.04 -6.68
CA GLY A 316 6.94 7.17 -5.40
C GLY A 316 7.21 6.03 -4.42
N ASN A 317 6.21 5.69 -3.60
CA ASN A 317 6.36 4.73 -2.50
C ASN A 317 6.48 3.28 -2.98
N GLN A 318 7.66 2.90 -3.48
CA GLN A 318 7.96 1.53 -3.91
C GLN A 318 8.52 0.71 -2.73
N PRO A 319 7.74 -0.21 -2.15
CA PRO A 319 8.22 -1.05 -1.05
C PRO A 319 9.30 -2.03 -1.52
N LYS A 320 10.25 -2.31 -0.61
CA LYS A 320 11.20 -3.39 -0.77
C LYS A 320 10.57 -4.71 -0.31
N PHE A 321 10.33 -5.62 -1.26
CA PHE A 321 9.85 -6.96 -0.94
C PHE A 321 11.00 -7.97 -0.93
N PHE A 322 10.84 -8.99 -0.09
CA PHE A 322 11.56 -10.26 -0.18
C PHE A 322 10.53 -11.38 -0.06
N THR A 323 10.76 -12.48 -0.75
CA THR A 323 9.88 -13.64 -0.68
C THR A 323 10.69 -14.91 -0.84
N ASP A 324 10.38 -15.86 0.03
CA ASP A 324 10.86 -17.23 -0.03
C ASP A 324 9.65 -18.12 -0.26
N GLN A 325 9.68 -18.90 -1.35
CA GLN A 325 8.59 -19.79 -1.73
C GLN A 325 9.11 -21.21 -1.88
N ILE A 326 8.38 -22.17 -1.27
CA ILE A 326 8.51 -23.59 -1.56
C ILE A 326 7.26 -24.02 -2.35
N GLN A 327 7.46 -24.54 -3.55
CA GLN A 327 6.39 -25.07 -4.40
C GLN A 327 6.55 -26.58 -4.55
N LEU A 328 5.48 -27.32 -4.29
CA LEU A 328 5.36 -28.74 -4.63
C LEU A 328 4.39 -28.90 -5.80
N ARG A 329 4.83 -29.60 -6.85
CA ARG A 329 3.96 -30.05 -7.95
C ARG A 329 3.88 -31.57 -7.91
N LEU A 330 2.67 -32.09 -7.85
CA LEU A 330 2.37 -33.51 -7.96
C LEU A 330 1.70 -33.77 -9.30
N TYR A 331 2.14 -34.81 -9.99
CA TYR A 331 1.59 -35.19 -11.28
C TYR A 331 0.76 -36.47 -11.11
N ALA A 332 -0.52 -36.42 -11.48
CA ALA A 332 -1.41 -37.56 -11.43
C ALA A 332 -2.30 -37.59 -12.67
N ARG A 333 -2.46 -38.76 -13.29
CA ARG A 333 -3.56 -39.03 -14.23
C ARG A 333 -4.71 -39.61 -13.42
N ILE A 334 -5.83 -38.89 -13.35
CA ILE A 334 -7.04 -39.34 -12.67
C ILE A 334 -7.89 -40.21 -13.61
N PHE A 335 -7.75 -40.01 -14.93
CA PHE A 335 -8.45 -40.78 -15.97
C PHE A 335 -7.47 -41.13 -17.11
N GLY A 336 -7.59 -42.36 -17.63
CA GLY A 336 -6.71 -42.92 -18.69
C GLY A 336 -5.59 -43.80 -18.12
N GLY A 337 -5.54 -45.07 -18.56
CA GLY A 337 -4.45 -46.00 -18.25
C GLY A 337 -3.11 -45.53 -18.84
N LYS A 338 -2.02 -46.13 -18.38
CA LYS A 338 -0.66 -45.85 -18.89
C LYS A 338 -0.62 -45.89 -20.41
#